data_AF-A0A945WP76-F1
#
_entry.id   AF-A0A945WP76-F1
#
_cell.length_a   1.000
_cell.length_b   1.000
_cell.length_c   1.000
_cell.angle_alpha   90.00
_cell.angle_beta   90.00
_cell.angle_gamma   90.00
#
_symmetry.space_group_name_H-M   'P 1'
#
loop_
_entity.id
_entity.type
_entity.pdbx_description
1 polymer ?
#
loop_
_entity_poly.entity_id
_entity_poly.type
_entity_poly.pdbx_seq_one_letter_code
_entity_poly.pdbx_strand_id
1 'polypeptide(L)'
;METEVQDYYGKELQGSDDLKTNACCTADGHPPRIKDALKNIHDEVITRYYGCGLTIPTLVKDLRVLDLGSGAGRDCYLLSQLVSENGSVVGIDMTDEQLAVANTHIDWHREKFSYAESNVSFVKGNIQDLAAAGLATEDFDLIISNCVVNLAANKKAVLSEAHRVLKEGGEFYFSDVYCDRRIPQHLVNDKELYGECLSGALYWNDFSNLAKEVGFADPRIVDSRRLTIENEAVQEKTEGYRFYSVTYRLFKLPELEAACEDYGQAVKYLGGLEEEPLQFKLDDHHVFEVGKIMPVCGNTWFMLANTRYRSFFEFFGNFENHYGIFEGCGTAMPYDESVVAADDPACC
;
A
#
# COMPACT_ATOMS: atom_id res chain seq x y z
N MET A 1 -20.69 10.81 -8.37
CA MET A 1 -19.30 10.38 -8.08
C MET A 1 -19.24 8.89 -7.84
N GLU A 2 -19.76 8.30 -6.76
CA GLU A 2 -19.63 6.84 -6.55
C GLU A 2 -20.25 5.97 -7.66
N THR A 3 -21.50 6.25 -8.05
CA THR A 3 -22.16 5.57 -9.19
C THR A 3 -21.39 5.78 -10.50
N GLU A 4 -20.74 6.93 -10.66
CA GLU A 4 -19.96 7.23 -11.87
C GLU A 4 -18.65 6.44 -11.90
N VAL A 5 -17.97 6.28 -10.77
CA VAL A 5 -16.80 5.39 -10.66
C VAL A 5 -17.21 3.95 -10.90
N GLN A 6 -18.33 3.51 -10.33
CA GLN A 6 -18.87 2.16 -10.54
C GLN A 6 -19.18 1.89 -12.01
N ASP A 7 -19.84 2.82 -12.70
CA ASP A 7 -20.14 2.70 -14.13
C ASP A 7 -18.86 2.75 -14.98
N TYR A 8 -17.90 3.63 -14.66
CA TYR A 8 -16.64 3.75 -15.40
C TYR A 8 -15.83 2.44 -15.37
N TYR A 9 -15.59 1.88 -14.18
CA TYR A 9 -14.83 0.63 -14.03
C TYR A 9 -15.63 -0.64 -14.36
N GLY A 10 -16.96 -0.59 -14.26
CA GLY A 10 -17.83 -1.73 -14.56
C GLY A 10 -18.22 -1.85 -16.03
N LYS A 11 -18.31 -0.74 -16.77
CA LYS A 11 -18.92 -0.70 -18.11
C LYS A 11 -18.09 0.00 -19.18
N GLU A 12 -17.31 1.03 -18.83
CA GLU A 12 -16.61 1.86 -19.82
C GLU A 12 -15.19 1.34 -20.11
N LEU A 13 -14.44 0.92 -19.10
CA LEU A 13 -13.10 0.35 -19.26
C LEU A 13 -13.16 -1.07 -19.86
N GLN A 14 -12.41 -1.31 -20.94
CA GLN A 14 -12.29 -2.64 -21.57
C GLN A 14 -10.86 -3.20 -21.56
N GLY A 15 -9.83 -2.36 -21.33
CA GLY A 15 -8.45 -2.82 -21.14
C GLY A 15 -7.54 -1.76 -20.49
N SER A 16 -6.30 -2.14 -20.13
CA SER A 16 -5.31 -1.21 -19.54
C SER A 16 -4.77 -0.18 -20.55
N ASP A 17 -4.91 -0.42 -21.85
CA ASP A 17 -4.54 0.52 -22.92
C ASP A 17 -5.47 1.76 -22.97
N ASP A 18 -6.62 1.72 -22.27
CA ASP A 18 -7.57 2.84 -22.21
C ASP A 18 -7.12 3.95 -21.22
N LEU A 19 -6.07 3.70 -20.43
CA LEU A 19 -5.57 4.62 -19.40
C LEU A 19 -4.63 5.68 -20.02
N LYS A 20 -4.86 6.97 -19.72
CA LYS A 20 -4.13 8.09 -20.35
C LYS A 20 -2.86 8.51 -19.60
N THR A 21 -2.52 7.79 -18.53
CA THR A 21 -1.39 8.10 -17.66
C THR A 21 -0.56 6.85 -17.38
N ASN A 22 0.75 7.02 -17.17
CA ASN A 22 1.60 5.93 -16.65
C ASN A 22 1.45 5.73 -15.13
N ALA A 23 0.42 6.35 -14.53
CA ALA A 23 -0.04 6.03 -13.19
C ALA A 23 -0.16 4.51 -13.06
N CYS A 24 -0.65 3.85 -14.11
CA CYS A 24 -0.91 2.43 -14.08
C CYS A 24 0.23 1.49 -14.54
N CYS A 25 1.42 2.01 -14.87
CA CYS A 25 2.54 1.18 -15.34
C CYS A 25 3.65 1.08 -14.26
N THR A 26 3.96 -0.13 -13.79
CA THR A 26 5.16 -0.38 -12.98
C THR A 26 6.40 -0.34 -13.85
N ALA A 27 7.34 0.56 -13.54
CA ALA A 27 8.62 0.69 -14.23
C ALA A 27 9.58 -0.49 -13.94
N ASP A 28 9.43 -1.14 -12.78
CA ASP A 28 10.27 -2.25 -12.35
C ASP A 28 9.57 -3.60 -12.51
N GLY A 29 10.24 -4.55 -13.15
CA GLY A 29 9.69 -5.88 -13.38
C GLY A 29 9.45 -6.62 -12.06
N HIS A 30 8.34 -7.35 -11.97
CA HIS A 30 7.97 -8.07 -10.73
C HIS A 30 9.03 -9.08 -10.26
N PRO A 31 9.14 -9.33 -8.94
CA PRO A 31 9.97 -10.39 -8.39
C PRO A 31 9.60 -11.77 -8.99
N PRO A 32 10.54 -12.73 -9.08
CA PRO A 32 10.28 -14.05 -9.68
C PRO A 32 9.03 -14.75 -9.11
N ARG A 33 8.85 -14.76 -7.79
CA ARG A 33 7.66 -15.35 -7.13
C ARG A 33 6.33 -14.80 -7.67
N ILE A 34 6.30 -13.49 -7.93
CA ILE A 34 5.11 -12.78 -8.39
C ILE A 34 4.89 -13.09 -9.88
N LYS A 35 5.95 -13.11 -10.68
CA LYS A 35 5.89 -13.50 -12.09
C LYS A 35 5.41 -14.94 -12.26
N ASP A 36 5.87 -15.84 -11.42
CA ASP A 36 5.48 -17.25 -11.47
C ASP A 36 4.04 -17.45 -11.02
N ALA A 37 3.60 -16.74 -9.97
CA ALA A 37 2.20 -16.74 -9.55
C ALA A 37 1.24 -16.18 -10.62
N LEU A 38 1.62 -15.09 -11.30
CA LEU A 38 0.82 -14.49 -12.39
C LEU A 38 0.58 -15.45 -13.55
N LYS A 39 1.55 -16.33 -13.89
CA LYS A 39 1.39 -17.33 -14.97
C LYS A 39 0.32 -18.38 -14.66
N ASN A 40 -0.09 -18.50 -13.40
CA ASN A 40 -1.10 -19.46 -12.96
C ASN A 40 -2.47 -18.82 -12.75
N ILE A 41 -2.69 -17.59 -13.22
CA ILE A 41 -4.00 -16.91 -13.13
C ILE A 41 -4.73 -17.08 -14.47
N HIS A 42 -6.04 -17.27 -14.41
CA HIS A 42 -6.88 -17.41 -15.60
C HIS A 42 -6.83 -16.14 -16.49
N ASP A 43 -6.72 -16.30 -17.81
CA ASP A 43 -6.54 -15.21 -18.77
C ASP A 43 -7.64 -14.14 -18.69
N GLU A 44 -8.90 -14.54 -18.48
CA GLU A 44 -10.01 -13.60 -18.32
C GLU A 44 -9.86 -12.71 -17.08
N VAL A 45 -9.33 -13.25 -15.98
CA VAL A 45 -9.06 -12.47 -14.76
C VAL A 45 -7.93 -11.48 -14.99
N ILE A 46 -6.86 -11.91 -15.68
CA ILE A 46 -5.72 -11.04 -15.99
C ILE A 46 -6.14 -9.88 -16.90
N THR A 47 -6.95 -10.18 -17.91
CA THR A 47 -7.31 -9.20 -18.96
C THR A 47 -8.21 -8.08 -18.43
N ARG A 48 -8.97 -8.31 -17.35
CA ARG A 48 -9.86 -7.31 -16.73
C ARG A 48 -9.22 -6.53 -15.57
N TYR A 49 -7.89 -6.45 -15.53
CA TYR A 49 -7.16 -5.74 -14.48
C TYR A 49 -6.82 -4.31 -14.87
N TYR A 50 -7.12 -3.36 -13.98
CA TYR A 50 -6.94 -1.91 -14.21
C TYR A 50 -6.04 -1.21 -13.19
N GLY A 51 -5.32 -1.95 -12.35
CA GLY A 51 -4.48 -1.37 -11.29
C GLY A 51 -3.07 -1.00 -11.73
N CYS A 52 -2.35 -0.33 -10.82
CA CYS A 52 -1.12 0.39 -11.15
C CYS A 52 0.19 -0.38 -10.92
N GLY A 53 0.10 -1.65 -10.54
CA GLY A 53 1.25 -2.45 -10.14
C GLY A 53 0.88 -3.66 -9.29
N LEU A 54 1.83 -4.14 -8.49
CA LEU A 54 1.61 -5.21 -7.52
C LEU A 54 2.08 -4.75 -6.15
N THR A 55 1.12 -4.61 -5.23
CA THR A 55 1.36 -4.05 -3.90
C THR A 55 1.26 -5.15 -2.86
N ILE A 56 2.26 -6.03 -2.86
CA ILE A 56 2.27 -7.21 -2.00
C ILE A 56 3.56 -7.20 -1.16
N PRO A 57 3.48 -7.14 0.17
CA PRO A 57 4.65 -7.17 1.03
C PRO A 57 5.30 -8.57 1.00
N THR A 58 6.48 -8.67 1.62
CA THR A 58 7.10 -9.97 1.94
C THR A 58 6.42 -10.59 3.16
N LEU A 59 6.66 -11.90 3.35
CA LEU A 59 6.19 -12.63 4.52
C LEU A 59 4.66 -12.64 4.64
N VAL A 60 3.98 -13.12 3.60
CA VAL A 60 2.50 -13.20 3.55
C VAL A 60 1.97 -14.62 3.77
N LYS A 61 2.85 -15.60 3.95
CA LYS A 61 2.48 -17.00 4.14
C LYS A 61 1.56 -17.16 5.35
N ASP A 62 0.51 -17.95 5.15
CA ASP A 62 -0.51 -18.33 6.13
C ASP A 62 -1.33 -17.15 6.71
N LEU A 63 -1.24 -15.96 6.10
CA LEU A 63 -2.01 -14.79 6.50
C LEU A 63 -3.45 -14.84 5.99
N ARG A 64 -4.35 -14.17 6.71
CA ARG A 64 -5.67 -13.77 6.24
C ARG A 64 -5.60 -12.35 5.67
N VAL A 65 -5.81 -12.24 4.36
CA VAL A 65 -5.60 -11.01 3.59
C VAL A 65 -6.93 -10.45 3.08
N LEU A 66 -7.10 -9.13 3.17
CA LEU A 66 -8.20 -8.40 2.54
C LEU A 66 -7.66 -7.57 1.38
N ASP A 67 -8.27 -7.68 0.21
CA ASP A 67 -7.98 -6.87 -0.96
C ASP A 67 -9.12 -5.86 -1.19
N LEU A 68 -8.83 -4.58 -0.98
CA LEU A 68 -9.79 -3.49 -1.17
C LEU A 68 -9.83 -3.07 -2.63
N GLY A 69 -10.99 -3.24 -3.28
CA GLY A 69 -11.18 -2.98 -4.70
C GLY A 69 -10.62 -4.11 -5.56
N SER A 70 -11.02 -5.34 -5.25
CA SER A 70 -10.42 -6.55 -5.83
C SER A 70 -10.65 -6.72 -7.33
N GLY A 71 -11.62 -6.01 -7.91
CA GLY A 71 -12.01 -6.16 -9.30
C GLY A 71 -12.30 -7.62 -9.66
N ALA A 72 -11.78 -8.08 -10.80
CA ALA A 72 -11.91 -9.46 -11.25
C ALA A 72 -11.10 -10.48 -10.42
N GLY A 73 -10.35 -10.03 -9.41
CA GLY A 73 -9.67 -10.89 -8.44
C GLY A 73 -8.22 -11.24 -8.78
N ARG A 74 -7.55 -10.52 -9.69
CA ARG A 74 -6.14 -10.80 -10.05
C ARG A 74 -5.23 -10.88 -8.83
N ASP A 75 -5.27 -9.84 -7.99
CA ASP A 75 -4.39 -9.75 -6.82
C ASP A 75 -4.81 -10.76 -5.74
N CYS A 76 -6.10 -11.05 -5.61
CA CYS A 76 -6.63 -12.11 -4.77
C CYS A 76 -6.11 -13.51 -5.16
N TYR A 77 -6.18 -13.89 -6.44
CA TYR A 77 -5.71 -15.19 -6.93
C TYR A 77 -4.19 -15.31 -6.96
N LEU A 78 -3.49 -14.19 -7.10
CA LEU A 78 -2.06 -14.16 -6.91
C LEU A 78 -1.70 -14.43 -5.44
N LEU A 79 -2.30 -13.67 -4.52
CA LEU A 79 -2.10 -13.83 -3.08
C LEU A 79 -2.48 -15.22 -2.59
N SER A 80 -3.54 -15.83 -3.13
CA SER A 80 -3.97 -17.20 -2.84
C SER A 80 -2.82 -18.20 -2.86
N GLN A 81 -1.91 -18.07 -3.84
CA GLN A 81 -0.71 -18.90 -3.96
C GLN A 81 0.35 -18.55 -2.91
N LEU A 82 0.51 -17.26 -2.58
CA LEU A 82 1.55 -16.76 -1.67
C LEU A 82 1.21 -16.98 -0.19
N VAL A 83 -0.07 -16.90 0.17
CA VAL A 83 -0.55 -17.17 1.53
C VAL A 83 -0.64 -18.67 1.83
N SER A 84 -0.44 -19.53 0.83
CA SER A 84 -0.57 -20.99 0.92
C SER A 84 -2.01 -21.46 1.21
N GLU A 85 -2.22 -22.77 1.20
CA GLU A 85 -3.51 -23.40 1.51
C GLU A 85 -3.99 -23.13 2.96
N ASN A 86 -3.08 -22.78 3.88
CA ASN A 86 -3.46 -22.44 5.27
C ASN A 86 -3.83 -20.96 5.46
N GLY A 87 -3.46 -20.09 4.52
CA GLY A 87 -3.88 -18.69 4.50
C GLY A 87 -5.24 -18.52 3.83
N SER A 88 -5.75 -17.29 3.78
CA SER A 88 -6.98 -16.99 3.03
C SER A 88 -6.98 -15.57 2.48
N VAL A 89 -7.69 -15.35 1.39
CA VAL A 89 -7.82 -14.04 0.76
C VAL A 89 -9.29 -13.70 0.55
N VAL A 90 -9.70 -12.52 1.00
CA VAL A 90 -11.03 -11.96 0.79
C VAL A 90 -10.88 -10.75 -0.13
N GLY A 91 -11.51 -10.78 -1.29
CA GLY A 91 -11.63 -9.61 -2.16
C GLY A 91 -12.94 -8.88 -1.90
N ILE A 92 -12.93 -7.56 -1.80
CA ILE A 92 -14.15 -6.74 -1.78
C ILE A 92 -14.19 -5.79 -2.97
N ASP A 93 -15.33 -5.78 -3.66
CA ASP A 93 -15.58 -4.87 -4.77
C ASP A 93 -17.06 -4.44 -4.78
N MET A 94 -17.35 -3.29 -5.40
CA MET A 94 -18.72 -2.77 -5.51
C MET A 94 -19.40 -3.12 -6.84
N THR A 95 -18.64 -3.60 -7.84
CA THR A 95 -19.11 -3.87 -9.20
C THR A 95 -19.56 -5.33 -9.37
N ASP A 96 -20.79 -5.54 -9.84
CA ASP A 96 -21.32 -6.90 -10.05
C ASP A 96 -20.61 -7.60 -11.20
N GLU A 97 -20.22 -6.85 -12.24
CA GLU A 97 -19.58 -7.36 -13.44
C GLU A 97 -18.19 -7.94 -13.16
N GLN A 98 -17.41 -7.28 -12.30
CA GLN A 98 -16.09 -7.77 -11.92
C GLN A 98 -16.19 -8.93 -10.94
N LEU A 99 -17.08 -8.83 -9.96
CA LEU A 99 -17.32 -9.93 -9.02
C LEU A 99 -17.84 -11.18 -9.73
N ALA A 100 -18.64 -11.05 -10.79
CA ALA A 100 -19.09 -12.20 -11.57
C ALA A 100 -17.91 -12.96 -12.19
N VAL A 101 -16.94 -12.25 -12.77
CA VAL A 101 -15.71 -12.85 -13.31
C VAL A 101 -14.88 -13.47 -12.19
N ALA A 102 -14.66 -12.73 -11.11
CA ALA A 102 -13.91 -13.20 -9.95
C ALA A 102 -14.50 -14.53 -9.43
N ASN A 103 -15.81 -14.58 -9.17
CA ASN A 103 -16.48 -15.77 -8.65
C ASN A 103 -16.51 -16.96 -9.63
N THR A 104 -16.64 -16.71 -10.94
CA THR A 104 -16.67 -17.78 -11.96
C THR A 104 -15.38 -18.60 -11.98
N HIS A 105 -14.26 -17.98 -11.62
CA HIS A 105 -12.93 -18.59 -11.71
C HIS A 105 -12.41 -19.19 -10.39
N ILE A 106 -13.23 -19.24 -9.33
CA ILE A 106 -12.79 -19.77 -8.02
C ILE A 106 -12.33 -21.22 -8.13
N ASP A 107 -13.18 -22.10 -8.68
CA ASP A 107 -12.87 -23.52 -8.79
C ASP A 107 -11.70 -23.79 -9.74
N TRP A 108 -11.59 -23.01 -10.81
CA TRP A 108 -10.46 -23.12 -11.74
C TRP A 108 -9.13 -22.87 -11.02
N HIS A 109 -9.05 -21.81 -10.20
CA HIS A 109 -7.83 -21.49 -9.46
C HIS A 109 -7.55 -22.51 -8.34
N ARG A 110 -8.58 -22.94 -7.61
CA ARG A 110 -8.46 -24.04 -6.62
C ARG A 110 -7.79 -25.28 -7.25
N GLU A 111 -8.28 -25.71 -8.42
CA GLU A 111 -7.72 -26.87 -9.14
C GLU A 111 -6.31 -26.59 -9.67
N LYS A 112 -6.10 -25.42 -10.28
CA LYS A 112 -4.79 -24.99 -10.79
C LYS A 112 -3.71 -24.99 -9.71
N PHE A 113 -4.07 -24.59 -8.50
CA PHE A 113 -3.17 -24.55 -7.33
C PHE A 113 -3.11 -25.88 -6.56
N SER A 114 -3.91 -26.87 -6.97
CA SER A 114 -4.02 -28.19 -6.32
C SER A 114 -4.45 -28.12 -4.85
N TYR A 115 -5.35 -27.20 -4.52
CA TYR A 115 -5.92 -27.09 -3.18
C TYR A 115 -7.17 -27.95 -3.02
N ALA A 116 -7.36 -28.48 -1.81
CA ALA A 116 -8.54 -29.24 -1.45
C ALA A 116 -9.79 -28.36 -1.49
N GLU A 117 -9.69 -27.15 -0.94
CA GLU A 117 -10.74 -26.14 -0.90
C GLU A 117 -10.19 -24.80 -1.41
N SER A 118 -11.06 -23.92 -1.92
CA SER A 118 -10.63 -22.56 -2.25
C SER A 118 -10.32 -21.80 -0.98
N ASN A 119 -9.16 -21.14 -0.94
CA ASN A 119 -8.81 -20.17 0.09
C ASN A 119 -9.16 -18.72 -0.28
N VAL A 120 -9.85 -18.51 -1.41
CA VAL A 120 -10.32 -17.20 -1.89
C VAL A 120 -11.83 -17.10 -1.78
N SER A 121 -12.32 -15.94 -1.32
CA SER A 121 -13.72 -15.55 -1.40
C SER A 121 -13.87 -14.08 -1.82
N PHE A 122 -15.02 -13.73 -2.39
CA PHE A 122 -15.32 -12.38 -2.82
C PHE A 122 -16.60 -11.87 -2.19
N VAL A 123 -16.59 -10.61 -1.76
CA VAL A 123 -17.70 -9.94 -1.09
C VAL A 123 -18.09 -8.70 -1.88
N LYS A 124 -19.40 -8.51 -2.09
CA LYS A 124 -19.93 -7.27 -2.64
C LYS A 124 -20.05 -6.22 -1.54
N GLY A 125 -19.44 -5.07 -1.72
CA GLY A 125 -19.57 -3.97 -0.78
C GLY A 125 -18.78 -2.72 -1.15
N ASN A 126 -18.97 -1.66 -0.37
CA ASN A 126 -18.21 -0.42 -0.52
C ASN A 126 -17.06 -0.44 0.49
N ILE A 127 -15.85 -0.14 0.04
CA ILE A 127 -14.65 -0.10 0.90
C ILE A 127 -14.72 0.94 2.03
N GLN A 128 -15.68 1.86 1.96
CA GLN A 128 -15.98 2.87 3.00
C GLN A 128 -16.83 2.33 4.15
N ASP A 129 -17.45 1.16 4.01
CA ASP A 129 -18.31 0.53 5.02
C ASP A 129 -18.18 -1.00 4.95
N LEU A 130 -17.05 -1.51 5.44
CA LEU A 130 -16.75 -2.95 5.47
C LEU A 130 -17.66 -3.69 6.46
N ALA A 131 -18.15 -3.01 7.49
CA ALA A 131 -19.12 -3.54 8.44
C ALA A 131 -20.46 -3.89 7.77
N ALA A 132 -20.97 -3.02 6.89
CA ALA A 132 -22.17 -3.31 6.10
C ALA A 132 -21.99 -4.50 5.14
N ALA A 133 -20.75 -4.74 4.68
CA ALA A 133 -20.38 -5.92 3.91
C ALA A 133 -20.19 -7.20 4.76
N GLY A 134 -20.34 -7.10 6.09
CA GLY A 134 -20.24 -8.22 7.02
C GLY A 134 -18.83 -8.54 7.50
N LEU A 135 -17.84 -7.65 7.26
CA LEU A 135 -16.46 -7.88 7.70
C LEU A 135 -16.27 -7.52 9.18
N ALA A 136 -15.82 -8.51 9.95
CA ALA A 136 -15.62 -8.40 11.39
C ALA A 136 -14.44 -7.50 11.76
N THR A 137 -14.49 -6.96 12.97
CA THR A 137 -13.37 -6.24 13.59
C THR A 137 -12.24 -7.22 13.88
N GLU A 138 -10.99 -6.82 13.66
CA GLU A 138 -9.80 -7.62 13.97
C GLU A 138 -9.80 -9.02 13.34
N ASP A 139 -10.16 -9.11 12.05
CA ASP A 139 -10.23 -10.37 11.31
C ASP A 139 -9.04 -10.58 10.36
N PHE A 140 -8.37 -9.51 9.92
CA PHE A 140 -7.33 -9.57 8.89
C PHE A 140 -5.93 -9.29 9.44
N ASP A 141 -4.94 -10.04 8.96
CA ASP A 141 -3.53 -9.82 9.28
C ASP A 141 -2.89 -8.78 8.34
N LEU A 142 -3.38 -8.74 7.09
CA LEU A 142 -2.90 -7.85 6.04
C LEU A 142 -4.09 -7.31 5.26
N ILE A 143 -4.08 -6.01 4.99
CA ILE A 143 -4.93 -5.39 3.97
C ILE A 143 -4.02 -4.92 2.84
N ILE A 144 -4.40 -5.19 1.60
CA ILE A 144 -3.79 -4.58 0.42
C ILE A 144 -4.79 -3.73 -0.34
N SER A 145 -4.26 -2.79 -1.11
CA SER A 145 -5.06 -2.00 -2.04
C SER A 145 -4.14 -1.38 -3.10
N ASN A 146 -4.65 -1.22 -4.31
CA ASN A 146 -3.91 -0.61 -5.41
C ASN A 146 -4.77 0.41 -6.15
N CYS A 147 -4.44 1.69 -6.02
CA CYS A 147 -5.04 2.81 -6.77
C CYS A 147 -6.56 3.01 -6.57
N VAL A 148 -7.18 2.49 -5.50
CA VAL A 148 -8.63 2.66 -5.26
C VAL A 148 -9.00 3.57 -4.10
N VAL A 149 -8.10 3.82 -3.13
CA VAL A 149 -8.42 4.66 -1.96
C VAL A 149 -8.71 6.10 -2.41
N ASN A 150 -8.01 6.58 -3.43
CA ASN A 150 -8.26 7.90 -4.01
C ASN A 150 -9.62 8.09 -4.66
N LEU A 151 -10.24 7.02 -5.13
CA LEU A 151 -11.56 7.05 -5.74
C LEU A 151 -12.69 7.12 -4.70
N ALA A 152 -12.39 6.78 -3.44
CA ALA A 152 -13.34 6.85 -2.34
C ALA A 152 -13.75 8.30 -2.04
N ALA A 153 -15.06 8.51 -1.88
CA ALA A 153 -15.64 9.80 -1.51
C ALA A 153 -15.22 10.22 -0.08
N ASN A 154 -15.18 9.26 0.83
CA ASN A 154 -14.77 9.43 2.22
C ASN A 154 -13.54 8.57 2.55
N LYS A 155 -12.36 9.11 2.27
CA LYS A 155 -11.07 8.47 2.54
C LYS A 155 -10.85 8.18 4.04
N LYS A 156 -11.39 9.02 4.93
CA LYS A 156 -11.33 8.79 6.37
C LYS A 156 -12.06 7.52 6.76
N ALA A 157 -13.23 7.26 6.16
CA ALA A 157 -14.00 6.06 6.40
C ALA A 157 -13.24 4.80 5.94
N VAL A 158 -12.61 4.83 4.76
CA VAL A 158 -11.76 3.72 4.28
C VAL A 158 -10.64 3.40 5.27
N LEU A 159 -9.89 4.42 5.69
CA LEU A 159 -8.81 4.24 6.67
C LEU A 159 -9.34 3.73 8.02
N SER A 160 -10.49 4.23 8.46
CA SER A 160 -11.12 3.82 9.73
C SER A 160 -11.59 2.38 9.71
N GLU A 161 -12.20 1.95 8.60
CA GLU A 161 -12.62 0.56 8.42
C GLU A 161 -11.42 -0.37 8.26
N ALA A 162 -10.37 0.04 7.53
CA ALA A 162 -9.11 -0.71 7.44
C ALA A 162 -8.49 -0.91 8.84
N HIS A 163 -8.41 0.15 9.66
CA HIS A 163 -7.93 0.06 11.03
C HIS A 163 -8.83 -0.84 11.91
N ARG A 164 -10.15 -0.79 11.72
CA ARG A 164 -11.09 -1.61 12.49
C ARG A 164 -10.92 -3.11 12.17
N VAL A 165 -10.85 -3.48 10.90
CA VAL A 165 -10.82 -4.90 10.49
C VAL A 165 -9.43 -5.54 10.61
N LEU A 166 -8.35 -4.74 10.68
CA LEU A 166 -7.02 -5.24 11.00
C LEU A 166 -6.93 -5.75 12.43
N LYS A 167 -6.27 -6.89 12.63
CA LYS A 167 -5.80 -7.35 13.94
C LYS A 167 -4.71 -6.42 14.46
N GLU A 168 -4.53 -6.39 15.78
CA GLU A 168 -3.33 -5.81 16.38
C GLU A 168 -2.06 -6.51 15.84
N GLY A 169 -1.06 -5.73 15.47
CA GLY A 169 0.15 -6.21 14.76
C GLY A 169 -0.04 -6.43 13.26
N GLY A 170 -1.27 -6.28 12.74
CA GLY A 170 -1.56 -6.31 11.32
C GLY A 170 -1.14 -5.04 10.59
N GLU A 171 -1.13 -5.08 9.26
CA GLU A 171 -0.72 -3.94 8.43
C GLU A 171 -1.66 -3.67 7.25
N PHE A 172 -1.83 -2.39 6.92
CA PHE A 172 -2.39 -1.96 5.66
C PHE A 172 -1.25 -1.54 4.73
N TYR A 173 -1.02 -2.33 3.68
CA TYR A 173 0.06 -2.16 2.72
C TYR A 173 -0.52 -1.83 1.34
N PHE A 174 -0.40 -0.58 0.90
CA PHE A 174 -1.14 -0.13 -0.29
C PHE A 174 -0.39 0.93 -1.09
N SER A 175 -0.73 1.01 -2.39
CA SER A 175 -0.13 1.97 -3.32
C SER A 175 -1.23 2.86 -3.84
N ASP A 176 -0.98 4.17 -3.85
CA ASP A 176 -1.91 5.14 -4.42
C ASP A 176 -1.18 6.37 -4.97
N VAL A 177 -1.93 7.25 -5.62
CA VAL A 177 -1.44 8.52 -6.16
C VAL A 177 -1.50 9.64 -5.11
N TYR A 178 -0.44 10.43 -4.99
CA TYR A 178 -0.39 11.57 -4.09
C TYR A 178 0.11 12.79 -4.82
N CYS A 179 -0.30 13.96 -4.33
CA CYS A 179 0.12 15.24 -4.87
C CYS A 179 1.08 15.96 -3.91
N ASP A 180 2.00 16.75 -4.46
CA ASP A 180 2.89 17.60 -3.66
C ASP A 180 2.17 18.78 -2.99
N ARG A 181 0.93 19.08 -3.41
CA ARG A 181 0.10 20.18 -2.90
C ARG A 181 -1.39 19.85 -3.01
N ARG A 182 -2.24 20.67 -2.37
CA ARG A 182 -3.70 20.52 -2.45
C ARG A 182 -4.21 20.89 -3.83
N ILE A 183 -5.03 20.02 -4.40
CA ILE A 183 -5.67 20.22 -5.70
C ILE A 183 -6.94 21.07 -5.51
N PRO A 184 -7.16 22.14 -6.29
CA PRO A 184 -8.31 23.01 -6.15
C PRO A 184 -9.61 22.32 -6.61
N GLN A 185 -10.73 22.67 -5.97
CA GLN A 185 -12.02 21.99 -6.15
C GLN A 185 -12.50 21.94 -7.61
N HIS A 186 -12.17 22.94 -8.43
CA HIS A 186 -12.57 22.94 -9.85
C HIS A 186 -11.90 21.82 -10.66
N LEU A 187 -10.67 21.42 -10.31
CA LEU A 187 -9.99 20.25 -10.91
C LEU A 187 -10.50 18.94 -10.32
N VAL A 188 -10.84 18.91 -9.03
CA VAL A 188 -11.49 17.74 -8.39
C VAL A 188 -12.83 17.43 -9.06
N ASN A 189 -13.56 18.46 -9.49
CA ASN A 189 -14.84 18.31 -10.19
C ASN A 189 -14.67 17.98 -11.69
N ASP A 190 -13.46 17.97 -12.23
CA ASP A 190 -13.19 17.52 -13.60
C ASP A 190 -13.24 15.98 -13.63
N LYS A 191 -14.21 15.46 -14.39
CA LYS A 191 -14.50 14.03 -14.46
C LYS A 191 -13.36 13.22 -15.06
N GLU A 192 -12.66 13.76 -16.04
CA GLU A 192 -11.55 13.09 -16.70
C GLU A 192 -10.36 12.97 -15.73
N LEU A 193 -10.03 14.05 -15.03
CA LEU A 193 -8.95 14.03 -14.04
C LEU A 193 -9.27 13.15 -12.82
N TYR A 194 -10.55 13.07 -12.44
CA TYR A 194 -10.97 12.24 -11.32
C TYR A 194 -10.92 10.75 -11.68
N GLY A 195 -11.36 10.38 -12.89
CA GLY A 195 -11.31 9.01 -13.40
C GLY A 195 -9.88 8.47 -13.58
N GLU A 196 -8.92 9.35 -13.90
CA GLU A 196 -7.49 9.02 -14.00
C GLU A 196 -6.77 8.95 -12.62
N CYS A 197 -7.52 8.95 -11.50
CA CYS A 197 -7.00 8.97 -10.13
C CYS A 197 -6.07 10.16 -9.81
N LEU A 198 -6.09 11.24 -10.62
CA LEU A 198 -5.23 12.40 -10.42
C LEU A 198 -5.88 13.43 -9.50
N SER A 199 -7.05 13.96 -9.86
CA SER A 199 -7.64 15.07 -9.11
C SER A 199 -8.20 14.67 -7.74
N GLY A 200 -8.47 13.37 -7.54
CA GLY A 200 -8.81 12.80 -6.24
C GLY A 200 -7.62 12.55 -5.31
N ALA A 201 -6.39 12.71 -5.80
CA ALA A 201 -5.17 12.47 -5.05
C ALA A 201 -5.03 13.46 -3.89
N LEU A 202 -4.77 12.94 -2.69
CA LEU A 202 -4.51 13.78 -1.53
C LEU A 202 -3.14 14.44 -1.63
N TYR A 203 -3.05 15.65 -1.07
CA TYR A 203 -1.77 16.19 -0.64
C TYR A 203 -1.15 15.22 0.38
N TRP A 204 0.12 14.84 0.19
CA TRP A 204 0.77 13.82 1.00
C TRP A 204 0.67 14.07 2.52
N ASN A 205 0.76 15.32 2.97
CA ASN A 205 0.70 15.64 4.40
C ASN A 205 -0.74 15.60 4.94
N ASP A 206 -1.74 15.91 4.10
CA ASP A 206 -3.14 15.72 4.50
C ASP A 206 -3.44 14.23 4.68
N PHE A 207 -2.91 13.37 3.81
CA PHE A 207 -2.98 11.91 3.99
C PHE A 207 -2.29 11.46 5.28
N SER A 208 -1.05 11.88 5.53
CA SER A 208 -0.30 11.48 6.73
C SER A 208 -1.06 11.87 8.01
N ASN A 209 -1.57 13.11 8.08
CA ASN A 209 -2.37 13.58 9.22
C ASN A 209 -3.67 12.80 9.37
N LEU A 210 -4.35 12.48 8.26
CA LEU A 210 -5.59 11.72 8.28
C LEU A 210 -5.38 10.28 8.78
N ALA A 211 -4.31 9.62 8.33
CA ALA A 211 -3.95 8.28 8.79
C ALA A 211 -3.67 8.28 10.31
N LYS A 212 -2.92 9.28 10.80
CA LYS A 212 -2.65 9.48 12.24
C LYS A 212 -3.91 9.74 13.04
N GLU A 213 -4.83 10.57 12.53
CA GLU A 213 -6.12 10.85 13.18
C GLU A 213 -6.96 9.59 13.39
N VAL A 214 -6.90 8.65 12.45
CA VAL A 214 -7.66 7.40 12.49
C VAL A 214 -7.06 6.38 13.48
N GLY A 215 -5.75 6.43 13.71
CA GLY A 215 -5.05 5.50 14.61
C GLY A 215 -3.77 4.89 14.04
N PHE A 216 -3.48 5.11 12.75
CA PHE A 216 -2.19 4.73 12.17
C PHE A 216 -1.14 5.80 12.50
N ALA A 217 -0.57 5.72 13.70
CA ALA A 217 0.27 6.78 14.28
C ALA A 217 1.58 7.07 13.50
N ASP A 218 2.11 6.08 12.79
CA ASP A 218 3.37 6.20 12.04
C ASP A 218 3.27 5.59 10.62
N PRO A 219 2.70 6.34 9.65
CA PRO A 219 2.69 5.95 8.24
C PRO A 219 4.09 5.89 7.64
N ARG A 220 4.50 4.74 7.08
CA ARG A 220 5.83 4.57 6.45
C ARG A 220 5.74 4.48 4.93
N ILE A 221 6.62 5.19 4.24
CA ILE A 221 6.77 5.11 2.77
C ILE A 221 7.71 3.95 2.46
N VAL A 222 7.27 2.99 1.66
CA VAL A 222 8.10 1.84 1.26
C VAL A 222 8.82 2.12 -0.05
N ASP A 223 8.09 2.73 -0.97
CA ASP A 223 8.59 3.11 -2.28
C ASP A 223 7.81 4.31 -2.82
N SER A 224 8.46 5.13 -3.63
CA SER A 224 7.80 6.25 -4.30
C SER A 224 8.41 6.53 -5.66
N ARG A 225 7.55 6.84 -6.63
CA ARG A 225 7.98 7.26 -7.98
C ARG A 225 7.16 8.45 -8.44
N ARG A 226 7.80 9.36 -9.17
CA ARG A 226 7.10 10.45 -9.83
C ARG A 226 6.33 9.92 -11.04
N LEU A 227 5.09 10.35 -11.18
CA LEU A 227 4.27 10.03 -12.36
C LEU A 227 4.55 11.02 -13.49
N THR A 228 4.49 10.51 -14.73
CA THR A 228 4.55 11.34 -15.93
C THR A 228 3.22 11.25 -16.65
N ILE A 229 2.63 12.41 -16.91
CA ILE A 229 1.37 12.53 -17.65
C ILE A 229 1.77 12.66 -19.12
N GLU A 230 1.30 11.79 -20.01
CA GLU A 230 1.65 11.84 -21.44
C GLU A 230 0.63 12.61 -22.27
N ASN A 231 -0.62 12.68 -21.79
CA ASN A 231 -1.69 13.41 -22.45
C ASN A 231 -1.52 14.93 -22.29
N GLU A 232 -1.35 15.67 -23.39
CA GLU A 232 -1.14 17.12 -23.40
C GLU A 232 -2.28 17.91 -22.73
N ALA A 233 -3.54 17.52 -22.96
CA ALA A 233 -4.69 18.21 -22.36
C ALA A 233 -4.74 18.02 -20.83
N VAL A 234 -4.34 16.84 -20.35
CA VAL A 234 -4.22 16.57 -18.91
C VAL A 234 -3.02 17.33 -18.32
N GLN A 235 -1.89 17.39 -19.02
CA GLN A 235 -0.72 18.17 -18.60
C GLN A 235 -1.08 19.66 -18.42
N GLU A 236 -1.78 20.25 -19.38
CA GLU A 236 -2.19 21.66 -19.33
C GLU A 236 -3.09 21.94 -18.11
N LYS A 237 -4.08 21.07 -17.85
CA LYS A 237 -4.97 21.21 -16.69
C LYS A 237 -4.25 21.01 -15.35
N THR A 238 -3.16 20.24 -15.33
CA THR A 238 -2.43 19.87 -14.12
C THR A 238 -1.07 20.56 -13.99
N GLU A 239 -0.87 21.64 -14.75
CA GLU A 239 0.36 22.43 -14.70
C GLU A 239 0.65 22.91 -13.27
N GLY A 240 1.89 22.70 -12.81
CA GLY A 240 2.34 23.09 -11.48
C GLY A 240 2.01 22.08 -10.36
N TYR A 241 1.30 20.99 -10.65
CA TYR A 241 1.08 19.88 -9.72
C TYR A 241 2.02 18.73 -10.03
N ARG A 242 2.62 18.13 -9.00
CA ARG A 242 3.45 16.94 -9.15
C ARG A 242 2.78 15.75 -8.49
N PHE A 243 2.56 14.71 -9.27
CA PHE A 243 1.95 13.47 -8.81
C PHE A 243 3.00 12.39 -8.60
N TYR A 244 2.76 11.57 -7.59
CA TYR A 244 3.64 10.49 -7.16
C TYR A 244 2.80 9.24 -6.93
N SER A 245 3.25 8.10 -7.42
CA SER A 245 2.75 6.81 -6.94
C SER A 245 3.59 6.46 -5.72
N VAL A 246 2.92 6.27 -4.58
CA VAL A 246 3.58 6.00 -3.30
C VAL A 246 2.99 4.74 -2.70
N THR A 247 3.86 3.82 -2.29
CA THR A 247 3.49 2.65 -1.52
C THR A 247 3.68 2.96 -0.04
N TYR A 248 2.59 2.90 0.72
CA TYR A 248 2.61 3.05 2.17
C TYR A 248 2.46 1.70 2.85
N ARG A 249 3.02 1.61 4.05
CA ARG A 249 2.66 0.60 5.04
C ARG A 249 2.20 1.28 6.32
N LEU A 250 1.04 0.89 6.82
CA LEU A 250 0.44 1.41 8.03
C LEU A 250 0.21 0.25 9.01
N PHE A 251 0.97 0.21 10.11
CA PHE A 251 0.78 -0.83 11.13
C PHE A 251 -0.32 -0.44 12.12
N LYS A 252 -1.15 -1.40 12.50
CA LYS A 252 -2.06 -1.27 13.65
C LYS A 252 -1.33 -1.72 14.91
N LEU A 253 -0.71 -0.78 15.59
CA LEU A 253 0.04 -1.01 16.83
C LEU A 253 -0.27 0.13 17.81
N PRO A 254 -0.90 -0.16 18.97
CA PRO A 254 -1.29 0.86 19.93
C PRO A 254 -0.11 1.57 20.60
N GLU A 255 1.10 1.00 20.56
CA GLU A 255 2.31 1.57 21.17
C GLU A 255 3.01 2.60 20.30
N LEU A 256 2.61 2.77 19.04
CA LEU A 256 3.27 3.71 18.14
C LEU A 256 2.96 5.16 18.54
N GLU A 257 4.02 5.96 18.60
CA GLU A 257 3.96 7.39 18.88
C GLU A 257 3.91 8.17 17.57
N ALA A 258 3.35 9.39 17.60
CA ALA A 258 3.25 10.23 16.40
C ALA A 258 4.61 10.74 15.89
N ALA A 259 5.61 10.75 16.77
CA ALA A 259 6.99 11.12 16.53
C ALA A 259 7.92 9.92 16.82
N CYS A 260 9.10 9.92 16.18
CA CYS A 260 10.10 8.90 16.44
C CYS A 260 10.89 9.23 17.71
N GLU A 261 10.61 8.53 18.80
CA GLU A 261 11.30 8.71 20.08
C GLU A 261 12.48 7.74 20.23
N ASP A 262 13.54 8.20 20.89
CA ASP A 262 14.77 7.46 21.17
C ASP A 262 14.76 6.92 22.61
N TYR A 263 14.86 5.60 22.73
CA TYR A 263 15.02 4.87 23.99
C TYR A 263 16.36 4.09 24.06
N GLY A 264 17.29 4.37 23.13
CA GLY A 264 18.60 3.71 23.06
C GLY A 264 18.51 2.28 22.51
N GLN A 265 17.52 2.01 21.66
CA GLN A 265 17.23 0.68 21.16
C GLN A 265 18.02 0.35 19.89
N ALA A 266 18.26 -0.94 19.68
CA ALA A 266 18.85 -1.43 18.44
C ALA A 266 18.25 -2.79 18.07
N VAL A 267 18.35 -3.14 16.80
CA VAL A 267 17.91 -4.43 16.28
C VAL A 267 18.98 -5.04 15.38
N LYS A 268 18.95 -6.36 15.23
CA LYS A 268 19.78 -7.10 14.28
C LYS A 268 18.92 -8.03 13.46
N TYR A 269 18.92 -7.85 12.15
CA TYR A 269 18.27 -8.79 11.25
C TYR A 269 19.03 -10.11 11.22
N LEU A 270 18.32 -11.21 11.43
CA LEU A 270 18.88 -12.56 11.51
C LEU A 270 18.93 -13.26 10.15
N GLY A 271 18.31 -12.69 9.11
CA GLY A 271 18.09 -13.38 7.85
C GLY A 271 16.94 -14.38 7.93
N GLY A 272 16.79 -15.19 6.89
CA GLY A 272 15.82 -16.30 6.87
C GLY A 272 14.45 -15.97 6.28
N LEU A 273 14.20 -14.71 5.88
CA LEU A 273 13.10 -14.42 4.95
C LEU A 273 13.48 -14.95 3.57
N GLU A 274 12.63 -15.79 2.98
CA GLU A 274 12.88 -16.41 1.68
C GLU A 274 13.05 -15.36 0.57
N GLU A 275 12.23 -14.31 0.63
CA GLU A 275 12.26 -13.21 -0.34
C GLU A 275 13.43 -12.25 -0.11
N GLU A 276 13.93 -12.18 1.12
CA GLU A 276 14.87 -11.15 1.60
C GLU A 276 15.99 -11.76 2.46
N PRO A 277 16.76 -12.76 1.93
CA PRO A 277 17.64 -13.57 2.76
C PRO A 277 18.86 -12.82 3.31
N LEU A 278 19.30 -11.76 2.62
CA LEU A 278 20.51 -11.00 2.96
C LEU A 278 20.22 -9.61 3.56
N GLN A 279 19.09 -9.02 3.19
CA GLN A 279 18.67 -7.72 3.68
C GLN A 279 17.14 -7.66 3.75
N PHE A 280 16.60 -7.02 4.78
CA PHE A 280 15.18 -6.72 4.90
C PHE A 280 14.92 -5.22 4.73
N LYS A 281 14.00 -4.84 3.83
CA LYS A 281 13.59 -3.44 3.67
C LYS A 281 12.25 -3.21 4.36
N LEU A 282 12.27 -2.52 5.50
CA LEU A 282 11.03 -2.14 6.19
C LEU A 282 10.33 -0.98 5.46
N ASP A 283 11.10 0.04 5.10
CA ASP A 283 10.64 1.25 4.42
C ASP A 283 11.79 1.86 3.62
N ASP A 284 11.60 3.04 3.04
CA ASP A 284 12.61 3.74 2.24
C ASP A 284 13.83 4.27 3.04
N HIS A 285 13.77 4.27 4.37
CA HIS A 285 14.86 4.70 5.26
C HIS A 285 15.53 3.54 6.01
N HIS A 286 14.82 2.42 6.22
CA HIS A 286 15.27 1.30 7.05
C HIS A 286 15.53 0.04 6.21
N VAL A 287 16.80 -0.17 5.89
CA VAL A 287 17.31 -1.40 5.27
C VAL A 287 18.24 -2.12 6.24
N PHE A 288 17.83 -3.31 6.68
CA PHE A 288 18.55 -4.11 7.67
C PHE A 288 19.34 -5.22 7.00
N GLU A 289 20.67 -5.12 7.01
CA GLU A 289 21.57 -6.18 6.53
C GLU A 289 21.69 -7.30 7.56
N VAL A 290 21.77 -8.54 7.09
CA VAL A 290 21.91 -9.72 7.96
C VAL A 290 23.14 -9.61 8.88
N GLY A 291 22.94 -9.84 10.17
CA GLY A 291 24.00 -9.83 11.19
C GLY A 291 24.45 -8.44 11.64
N LYS A 292 24.02 -7.36 10.98
CA LYS A 292 24.35 -5.98 11.34
C LYS A 292 23.40 -5.48 12.43
N ILE A 293 23.97 -4.95 13.52
CA ILE A 293 23.20 -4.26 14.57
C ILE A 293 22.98 -2.82 14.12
N MET A 294 21.75 -2.34 14.18
CA MET A 294 21.36 -0.99 13.79
C MET A 294 20.52 -0.34 14.88
N PRO A 295 20.86 0.90 15.32
CA PRO A 295 20.01 1.64 16.24
C PRO A 295 18.68 2.00 15.57
N VAL A 296 17.60 1.98 16.33
CA VAL A 296 16.24 2.28 15.85
C VAL A 296 15.45 3.05 16.89
N CYS A 297 14.49 3.86 16.43
CA CYS A 297 13.50 4.50 17.30
C CYS A 297 12.50 3.48 17.87
N GLY A 298 11.74 3.90 18.89
CA GLY A 298 10.70 3.10 19.54
C GLY A 298 9.67 2.53 18.57
N ASN A 299 9.18 3.36 17.64
CA ASN A 299 8.22 2.92 16.63
C ASN A 299 8.76 1.79 15.75
N THR A 300 9.96 1.96 15.18
CA THR A 300 10.59 0.93 14.35
C THR A 300 10.83 -0.35 15.18
N TRP A 301 11.20 -0.23 16.45
CA TRP A 301 11.34 -1.38 17.35
C TRP A 301 10.01 -2.13 17.48
N PHE A 302 8.89 -1.45 17.74
CA PHE A 302 7.56 -2.08 17.85
C PHE A 302 7.07 -2.67 16.53
N MET A 303 7.28 -1.98 15.40
CA MET A 303 6.94 -2.50 14.07
C MET A 303 7.62 -3.83 13.77
N LEU A 304 8.83 -4.05 14.29
CA LEU A 304 9.56 -5.30 14.13
C LEU A 304 9.20 -6.31 15.24
N ALA A 305 9.02 -5.86 16.48
CA ALA A 305 8.84 -6.73 17.64
C ALA A 305 7.42 -7.26 17.80
N ASN A 306 6.41 -6.45 17.47
CA ASN A 306 5.00 -6.74 17.75
C ASN A 306 4.21 -7.12 16.48
N THR A 307 4.92 -7.57 15.45
CA THR A 307 4.32 -8.01 14.18
C THR A 307 4.94 -9.34 13.76
N ARG A 308 4.48 -9.86 12.61
CA ARG A 308 5.00 -11.08 11.99
C ARG A 308 6.52 -11.08 11.73
N TYR A 309 7.18 -9.92 11.78
CA TYR A 309 8.63 -9.82 11.58
C TYR A 309 9.46 -10.26 12.80
N ARG A 310 8.85 -10.41 13.99
CA ARG A 310 9.55 -10.63 15.27
C ARG A 310 10.60 -11.73 15.25
N SER A 311 10.31 -12.86 14.61
CA SER A 311 11.19 -14.03 14.59
C SER A 311 12.47 -13.83 13.79
N PHE A 312 12.51 -12.79 12.95
CA PHE A 312 13.65 -12.50 12.07
C PHE A 312 14.60 -11.46 12.66
N PHE A 313 14.35 -11.00 13.89
CA PHE A 313 15.13 -9.96 14.53
C PHE A 313 15.54 -10.35 15.95
N GLU A 314 16.77 -9.94 16.31
CA GLU A 314 17.21 -9.83 17.70
C GLU A 314 17.11 -8.37 18.14
N PHE A 315 16.70 -8.16 19.39
CA PHE A 315 16.35 -6.84 19.92
C PHE A 315 17.23 -6.51 21.13
N PHE A 316 17.72 -5.27 21.17
CA PHE A 316 18.60 -4.76 22.22
C PHE A 316 18.00 -3.48 22.83
N GLY A 317 18.21 -3.29 24.13
CA GLY A 317 17.67 -2.16 24.88
C GLY A 317 16.29 -2.43 25.47
N ASN A 318 15.73 -1.41 26.13
CA ASN A 318 14.40 -1.40 26.74
C ASN A 318 13.83 0.03 26.68
N PHE A 319 12.63 0.24 27.21
CA PHE A 319 11.95 1.55 27.24
C PHE A 319 12.08 2.27 28.60
N GLU A 320 13.06 1.92 29.43
CA GLU A 320 13.19 2.49 30.79
C GLU A 320 13.76 3.92 30.79
N ASN A 321 14.57 4.28 29.79
CA ASN A 321 15.19 5.60 29.67
C ASN A 321 14.85 6.23 28.32
N HIS A 322 14.31 7.44 28.34
CA HIS A 322 14.00 8.24 27.15
C HIS A 322 15.11 9.28 26.92
N TYR A 323 15.63 9.32 25.70
CA TYR A 323 16.74 10.20 25.30
C TYR A 323 16.28 11.38 24.42
N GLY A 324 14.97 11.49 24.14
CA GLY A 324 14.40 12.53 23.29
C GLY A 324 14.06 12.01 21.89
N ILE A 325 14.06 12.90 20.89
CA ILE A 325 13.74 12.56 19.50
C ILE A 325 14.89 11.77 18.88
N PHE A 326 14.56 10.67 18.19
CA PHE A 326 15.54 9.90 17.43
C PHE A 326 16.02 10.69 16.21
N GLU A 327 17.34 10.91 16.12
CA GLU A 327 17.94 11.69 15.04
C GLU A 327 17.65 11.07 13.66
N GLY A 328 17.31 11.91 12.68
CA GLY A 328 17.03 11.48 11.31
C GLY A 328 15.61 10.98 11.04
N CYS A 329 14.70 10.99 12.03
CA CYS A 329 13.35 10.44 11.90
C CYS A 329 12.23 11.51 11.92
N GLY A 330 12.54 12.77 11.57
CA GLY A 330 11.57 13.89 11.64
C GLY A 330 11.77 15.08 10.70
N THR A 331 10.78 15.27 9.82
CA THR A 331 10.31 16.52 9.17
C THR A 331 11.33 17.50 8.58
N ALA A 332 12.25 17.03 7.74
CA ALA A 332 12.77 17.85 6.65
C ALA A 332 12.09 17.43 5.33
N MET A 333 11.93 18.37 4.41
CA MET A 333 11.57 18.07 3.02
C MET A 333 12.57 17.02 2.47
N PRO A 334 12.14 15.92 1.80
CA PRO A 334 13.06 14.87 1.32
C PRO A 334 13.74 15.28 0.01
N TYR A 335 14.26 16.51 -0.06
CA TYR A 335 15.12 16.98 -1.13
C TYR A 335 16.39 17.54 -0.50
N ASP A 336 17.53 17.07 -1.02
CA ASP A 336 18.87 17.52 -0.66
C ASP A 336 18.99 19.04 -0.87
N GLU A 337 18.99 19.81 0.21
CA GLU A 337 19.48 21.18 0.21
C GLU A 337 20.95 21.16 0.62
N SER A 338 21.79 20.56 -0.23
CA SER A 338 23.21 20.86 -0.20
C SER A 338 23.36 22.37 -0.42
N VAL A 339 23.70 23.07 0.66
CA VAL A 339 24.16 24.45 0.57
C VAL A 339 25.47 24.38 -0.20
N VAL A 340 25.42 24.74 -1.48
CA VAL A 340 26.61 25.12 -2.23
C VAL A 340 27.27 26.21 -1.39
N ALA A 341 28.43 25.89 -0.80
CA ALA A 341 29.25 26.89 -0.14
C ALA A 341 29.39 28.06 -1.12
N ALA A 342 28.93 29.24 -0.71
CA ALA A 342 29.18 30.44 -1.47
C ALA A 342 30.69 30.54 -1.61
N ASP A 343 31.19 30.36 -2.84
CA ASP A 343 32.45 30.92 -3.25
C ASP A 343 32.45 32.37 -2.76
N ASP A 344 33.41 32.69 -1.90
CA ASP A 344 33.71 34.02 -1.45
C ASP A 344 34.75 34.59 -2.42
N PRO A 345 34.42 35.53 -3.32
CA PRO A 345 35.41 36.26 -4.06
C PRO A 345 35.44 37.70 -3.54
N ALA A 346 36.10 37.95 -2.41
CA ALA A 346 36.58 39.28 -2.06
C ALA A 346 37.74 39.22 -1.05
N CYS A 347 38.99 39.29 -1.51
CA CYS A 347 39.79 40.53 -1.67
C CYS A 347 40.74 40.81 -0.48
N CYS A 348 42.04 40.59 -0.69
CA CYS A 348 43.14 41.58 -0.58
C CYS A 348 44.41 41.01 -1.22
#